data_AF-A0A7S1S440-F1
#
_entry.id   AF-A0A7S1S440-F1
#
_cell.length_a   1.000
_cell.length_b   1.000
_cell.length_c   1.000
_cell.angle_alpha   90.00
_cell.angle_beta   90.00
_cell.angle_gamma   90.00
#
_symmetry.space_group_name_H-M   'P 1'
#
loop_
_entity.id
_entity.type
_entity.pdbx_description
1 polymer ?
#
loop_
_entity_poly.entity_id
_entity_poly.type
_entity_poly.pdbx_seq_one_letter_code
_entity_poly.pdbx_strand_id
1 'polypeptide(L)'
;SWLELVEGAKVPVMKIRSRDTGLRADVVFNQPNGLDTSAFLRERTQEFPHMLPLVLFMKFFLLQRGLAETFTGGMGSWLLCNVVLHFLQRHPSRGCPEGGG
;
A
#
# COMPACT_ATOMS: atom_id res chain seq x y z
N SER A 1 23.15 13.30 -6.10
CA SER A 1 22.17 12.59 -5.27
C SER A 1 22.14 13.28 -3.92
N TRP A 2 21.07 13.20 -3.15
CA TRP A 2 21.06 13.71 -1.77
C TRP A 2 20.53 12.63 -0.81
N LEU A 3 20.97 12.72 0.44
CA LEU A 3 20.67 11.78 1.52
C LEU A 3 20.31 12.59 2.76
N GLU A 4 19.23 12.20 3.42
CA GLU A 4 18.75 12.80 4.67
C GLU A 4 18.42 11.69 5.67
N LEU A 5 18.87 11.84 6.91
CA LEU A 5 18.57 10.91 7.98
C LEU A 5 17.52 11.53 8.92
N VAL A 6 16.42 10.81 9.13
CA VAL A 6 15.34 11.22 10.05
C VAL A 6 15.39 10.31 11.29
N GLU A 7 16.01 10.80 12.36
CA GLU A 7 16.23 10.03 13.60
C GLU A 7 15.11 10.21 14.64
N GLY A 8 14.34 11.29 14.57
CA GLY A 8 13.33 11.64 15.58
C GLY A 8 12.01 10.85 15.52
N ALA A 9 11.87 9.92 14.58
CA ALA A 9 10.66 9.11 14.41
C ALA A 9 10.78 7.76 15.13
N LYS A 10 9.63 7.15 15.47
CA LYS A 10 9.56 5.80 16.08
C LYS A 10 10.33 4.73 15.29
N VAL A 11 10.46 4.94 13.98
CA VAL A 11 11.28 4.13 13.08
C VAL A 11 12.24 5.08 12.35
N PRO A 12 13.57 4.93 12.50
CA PRO A 12 14.53 5.73 11.76
C PRO A 12 14.42 5.48 10.26
N VAL A 13 14.38 6.55 9.47
CA VAL A 13 14.27 6.48 8.00
C VAL A 13 15.42 7.27 7.38
N MET A 14 16.15 6.64 6.46
CA MET A 14 17.12 7.30 5.59
C MET A 14 16.48 7.54 4.22
N LYS A 15 16.24 8.81 3.89
CA LYS A 15 15.66 9.24 2.61
C LYS A 15 16.78 9.49 1.61
N ILE A 16 16.64 8.93 0.41
CA ILE A 16 17.64 9.01 -0.65
C ILE A 16 16.95 9.46 -1.94
N ARG A 17 17.60 10.36 -2.69
CA ARG A 17 17.20 10.71 -4.05
C ARG A 17 18.33 10.48 -5.05
N SER A 18 18.08 9.63 -6.04
CA SER A 18 18.98 9.41 -7.17
C SER A 18 19.06 10.66 -8.05
N ARG A 19 20.27 11.07 -8.44
CA ARG A 19 20.47 12.20 -9.37
C ARG A 19 20.09 11.83 -10.79
N ASP A 20 20.39 10.60 -11.19
CA ASP A 20 20.32 10.18 -12.59
C ASP A 20 18.89 9.86 -13.01
N THR A 21 18.11 9.26 -12.10
CA THR A 21 16.71 8.87 -12.36
C THR A 21 15.69 9.76 -11.66
N GLY A 22 16.11 10.57 -10.69
CA GLY A 22 15.22 11.37 -9.86
C GLY A 22 14.37 10.57 -8.85
N LEU A 23 14.50 9.24 -8.83
CA LEU A 23 13.77 8.35 -7.94
C LEU A 23 14.08 8.65 -6.48
N ARG A 24 13.04 8.58 -5.65
CA ARG A 24 13.12 8.70 -4.20
C ARG A 24 12.96 7.32 -3.58
N ALA A 25 13.78 7.01 -2.59
CA ALA A 25 13.72 5.78 -1.82
C ALA A 25 13.88 6.09 -0.34
N ASP A 26 13.14 5.35 0.48
CA ASP A 26 13.23 5.40 1.93
C ASP A 26 13.83 4.07 2.40
N VAL A 27 14.92 4.13 3.16
CA VAL A 27 15.59 2.98 3.75
C VAL A 27 15.31 2.98 5.25
N VAL A 28 14.64 1.92 5.72
CA VAL A 28 14.31 1.71 7.13
C VAL A 28 15.12 0.54 7.67
N PHE A 29 15.65 0.70 8.89
CA PHE A 29 16.43 -0.34 9.55
C PHE A 29 15.58 -1.09 10.58
N ASN A 30 15.83 -2.40 10.71
CA ASN A 30 15.26 -3.25 11.75
C ASN A 30 13.71 -3.31 11.79
N GLN A 31 13.07 -3.35 10.62
CA GLN A 31 11.62 -3.52 10.48
C GLN A 31 11.28 -4.81 9.73
N PRO A 32 11.40 -6.00 10.37
CA PRO A 32 11.14 -7.28 9.72
C PRO A 32 9.69 -7.39 9.19
N ASN A 33 8.73 -6.82 9.91
CA ASN A 33 7.30 -6.83 9.56
C ASN A 33 6.99 -6.20 8.19
N GLY A 34 7.88 -5.33 7.67
CA GLY A 34 7.68 -4.70 6.36
C GLY A 34 7.71 -5.70 5.21
N LEU A 35 8.54 -6.74 5.31
CA LEU A 35 8.62 -7.80 4.31
C LEU A 35 7.38 -8.70 4.36
N ASP A 36 6.97 -9.11 5.57
CA ASP A 36 5.80 -9.98 5.78
C ASP A 36 4.51 -9.32 5.29
N THR A 37 4.31 -8.05 5.63
CA THR A 37 3.12 -7.28 5.19
C THR A 37 3.08 -7.08 3.67
N SER A 38 4.24 -6.88 3.05
CA SER A 38 4.36 -6.77 1.59
C SER A 38 4.07 -8.11 0.90
N ALA A 39 4.60 -9.21 1.43
CA ALA A 39 4.33 -10.56 0.93
C ALA A 39 2.84 -10.90 1.06
N PHE A 40 2.23 -10.62 2.21
CA PHE A 40 0.81 -10.81 2.45
C PHE A 40 -0.05 -10.06 1.42
N LEU A 41 0.21 -8.77 1.18
CA LEU A 41 -0.56 -8.01 0.17
C LEU A 41 -0.34 -8.55 -1.24
N ARG A 42 0.86 -8.99 -1.57
CA ARG A 42 1.17 -9.59 -2.87
C ARG A 42 0.34 -10.86 -3.09
N GLU A 43 0.24 -11.73 -2.10
CA GLU A 43 -0.60 -12.93 -2.17
C GLU A 43 -2.09 -12.57 -2.34
N ARG A 44 -2.58 -11.59 -1.57
CA ARG A 44 -4.00 -11.18 -1.64
C ARG A 44 -4.36 -10.49 -2.95
N THR A 45 -3.44 -9.74 -3.55
CA THR A 45 -3.66 -9.16 -4.89
C THR A 45 -3.69 -10.23 -5.99
N GLN A 46 -3.07 -11.39 -5.79
CA GLN A 46 -3.21 -12.53 -6.68
C GLN A 46 -4.54 -13.27 -6.47
N GLU A 47 -4.96 -13.45 -5.21
CA GLU A 47 -6.24 -14.08 -4.85
C GLU A 47 -7.45 -13.25 -5.30
N PHE A 48 -7.35 -11.92 -5.22
CA PHE A 48 -8.41 -10.99 -5.61
C PHE A 48 -7.91 -10.03 -6.72
N PRO A 49 -8.05 -10.41 -8.01
CA PRO A 49 -7.56 -9.60 -9.14
C PRO A 49 -8.11 -8.16 -9.18
N HIS A 50 -9.32 -7.95 -8.64
CA HIS A 50 -9.97 -6.64 -8.56
C HIS A 50 -9.51 -5.77 -7.39
N MET A 51 -8.69 -6.30 -6.48
CA MET A 51 -8.16 -5.56 -5.34
C MET A 51 -7.29 -4.38 -5.78
N LEU A 52 -6.36 -4.62 -6.70
CA LEU A 52 -5.42 -3.59 -7.16
C LEU A 52 -6.12 -2.38 -7.80
N PRO A 53 -7.01 -2.52 -8.80
CA PRO A 53 -7.70 -1.36 -9.37
C PRO A 53 -8.56 -0.61 -8.34
N LEU A 54 -9.19 -1.33 -7.40
CA LEU A 54 -10.00 -0.73 -6.35
C LEU A 54 -9.16 0.06 -5.34
N VAL A 55 -8.03 -0.50 -4.88
CA VAL A 55 -7.08 0.20 -4.00
C VAL A 55 -6.54 1.45 -4.68
N LEU A 56 -6.17 1.37 -5.96
CA LEU A 56 -5.65 2.52 -6.71
C LEU A 56 -6.70 3.63 -6.84
N PHE A 57 -7.93 3.28 -7.22
CA PHE A 57 -9.03 4.23 -7.31
C PHE A 57 -9.28 4.91 -5.96
N MET A 58 -9.39 4.13 -4.88
CA MET A 58 -9.65 4.66 -3.54
C MET A 58 -8.48 5.53 -3.04
N LYS A 59 -7.24 5.12 -3.31
CA LYS A 59 -6.05 5.90 -2.95
C LYS A 59 -6.04 7.25 -3.64
N PHE A 60 -6.36 7.28 -4.93
CA PHE A 60 -6.46 8.52 -5.69
C PHE A 60 -7.63 9.39 -5.20
N PHE A 61 -8.78 8.80 -4.95
CA PHE A 61 -9.95 9.49 -4.41
C PHE A 61 -9.67 10.16 -3.04
N LEU A 62 -8.98 9.45 -2.14
CA LEU A 62 -8.57 10.00 -0.84
C LEU A 62 -7.52 11.09 -1.01
N LEU A 63 -6.55 10.92 -1.91
CA LEU A 63 -5.53 11.92 -2.21
C LEU A 63 -6.16 13.23 -2.69
N GLN A 64 -7.12 13.17 -3.62
CA GLN A 64 -7.81 14.35 -4.14
C GLN A 64 -8.59 15.12 -3.05
N ARG A 65 -8.95 14.46 -1.95
CA ARG A 65 -9.70 15.05 -0.84
C ARG A 65 -8.82 15.44 0.35
N GLY A 66 -7.49 15.27 0.25
CA GLY A 66 -6.57 15.52 1.36
C GLY A 66 -6.69 14.50 2.50
N LEU A 67 -7.22 13.29 2.23
CA LEU A 67 -7.46 12.24 3.23
C LEU A 67 -6.47 11.08 3.15
N ALA A 68 -5.39 11.20 2.37
CA ALA A 68 -4.36 10.17 2.24
C ALA A 68 -3.28 10.22 3.34
N GLU A 69 -3.17 11.34 4.07
CA GLU A 69 -2.14 11.57 5.08
C GLU A 69 -2.62 11.14 6.47
N THR A 70 -1.93 10.18 7.10
CA THR A 70 -2.31 9.67 8.43
C THR A 70 -2.07 10.68 9.54
N PHE A 71 -1.08 11.57 9.38
CA PHE A 71 -0.76 12.60 10.36
C PHE A 71 -1.93 13.58 10.58
N THR A 72 -2.73 13.83 9.54
CA THR A 72 -3.90 14.70 9.59
C THR A 72 -5.21 13.95 9.88
N GLY A 73 -5.13 12.68 10.29
CA GLY A 73 -6.31 11.83 10.54
C GLY A 73 -6.89 11.13 9.31
N GLY A 74 -6.15 11.13 8.19
CA GLY A 74 -6.51 10.41 6.97
C GLY A 74 -6.18 8.91 7.01
N MET A 75 -6.42 8.23 5.89
CA MET A 75 -6.23 6.79 5.74
C MET A 75 -4.90 6.46 5.06
N GLY A 76 -4.01 5.81 5.81
CA GLY A 76 -2.75 5.31 5.28
C GLY A 76 -2.93 4.12 4.35
N SER A 77 -1.91 3.87 3.50
CA SER A 77 -1.98 2.82 2.47
C SER A 77 -2.24 1.42 3.03
N TRP A 78 -1.64 1.06 4.18
CA TRP A 78 -1.87 -0.25 4.81
C TRP A 78 -3.32 -0.42 5.29
N LEU A 79 -3.89 0.59 5.96
CA LEU A 79 -5.29 0.57 6.40
C LEU A 79 -6.23 0.46 5.20
N LEU A 80 -5.98 1.23 4.14
CA LEU A 80 -6.78 1.18 2.92
C LEU A 80 -6.78 -0.22 2.29
N CYS A 81 -5.61 -0.84 2.14
CA CYS A 81 -5.51 -2.19 1.60
C CYS A 81 -6.34 -3.21 2.43
N ASN A 82 -6.30 -3.10 3.76
CA ASN A 82 -7.09 -3.99 4.64
C ASN A 82 -8.60 -3.76 4.51
N VAL A 83 -9.05 -2.50 4.41
CA VAL A 83 -10.47 -2.19 4.19
C VAL A 83 -10.96 -2.75 2.85
N VAL A 84 -10.17 -2.59 1.79
CA VAL A 84 -10.51 -3.14 0.47
C VAL A 84 -10.52 -4.67 0.49
N LEU A 85 -9.51 -5.29 1.10
CA LEU A 85 -9.45 -6.75 1.24
C LEU A 85 -10.66 -7.29 2.02
N HIS A 86 -10.99 -6.67 3.15
CA HIS A 86 -12.14 -7.05 3.97
C HIS A 86 -13.46 -6.94 3.20
N PHE A 87 -13.62 -5.88 2.40
CA PHE A 87 -14.76 -5.72 1.51
C PHE A 87 -14.86 -6.89 0.51
N LEU A 88 -13.77 -7.23 -0.17
CA LEU A 88 -13.75 -8.32 -1.16
C LEU A 88 -14.00 -9.69 -0.53
N GLN A 89 -13.49 -9.94 0.68
CA GLN A 89 -13.75 -11.17 1.44
C GLN A 89 -15.23 -11.32 1.82
N ARG A 90 -15.94 -10.22 2.09
CA ARG A 90 -17.36 -10.23 2.47
C ARG A 90 -18.32 -10.17 1.29
N HIS A 91 -17.83 -9.72 0.14
CA HIS A 91 -18.60 -9.60 -1.08
C HIS A 91 -17.94 -10.42 -2.20
N PRO A 92 -17.91 -11.77 -2.08
CA PRO A 92 -17.41 -12.60 -3.15
C PRO A 92 -18.20 -12.27 -4.41
N SER A 93 -17.49 -11.85 -5.46
CA SER A 93 -18.05 -11.72 -6.79
C SER A 93 -18.75 -13.04 -7.09
N ARG A 94 -20.07 -13.01 -7.33
CA ARG A 94 -20.78 -14.18 -7.84
C ARG A 94 -20.07 -14.56 -9.13
N GLY A 95 -19.22 -15.58 -9.06
CA GLY A 95 -18.59 -16.12 -10.24
C GLY A 95 -19.71 -16.42 -11.23
N CYS A 96 -19.60 -15.87 -12.43
CA CYS A 96 -20.23 -16.49 -13.58
C CYS A 96 -19.80 -17.98 -13.52
N PRO A 97 -20.72 -18.95 -13.62
CA PRO A 97 -20.32 -20.35 -13.64
C PRO A 97 -19.36 -20.55 -14.80
N GLU A 98 -18.10 -20.86 -14.50
CA GLU A 98 -17.20 -21.39 -15.52
C GLU A 98 -17.82 -22.70 -16.00
N GLY A 99 -17.96 -22.80 -17.32
CA GLY A 99 -18.76 -23.81 -17.99
C GLY A 99 -18.43 -25.23 -17.55
N GLY A 100 -19.48 -26.05 -17.52
CA GLY A 100 -19.32 -27.49 -17.60
C GLY A 100 -18.53 -27.86 -18.86
N GLY A 101 -17.55 -28.73 -18.66
CA GLY A 101 -16.86 -29.53 -19.64
C GLY A 101 -16.51 -30.86 -19.00
#